data_AF-W1YE91-F1
#
_entry.id   AF-W1YE91-F1
#
_cell.length_a   1.000
_cell.length_b   1.000
_cell.length_c   1.000
_cell.angle_alpha   90.00
_cell.angle_beta   90.00
_cell.angle_gamma   90.00
#
_symmetry.space_group_name_H-M   'P 1'
#
loop_
_entity.id
_entity.type
_entity.pdbx_description
1 polymer ?
#
loop_
_entity_poly.entity_id
_entity_poly.type
_entity_poly.pdbx_seq_one_letter_code
_entity_poly.pdbx_strand_id
1 'polypeptide(L)'
;FDTNFAADLTIMEEANEFVQRLTKGGDLPIMTSCCPAWVNFCESQYPDLTKYLSTCRSPQSMFSPIARYYFADKVLDKKPD
;
A
#
# COMPACT_ATOMS: atom_id res chain seq x y z
N PHE A 1 -6.52 -17.12 5.27
CA PHE A 1 -6.27 -16.10 4.24
C PHE A 1 -4.79 -16.01 3.97
N ASP A 2 -4.39 -15.54 2.79
CA ASP A 2 -2.99 -15.45 2.35
C ASP A 2 -2.63 -13.98 2.07
N THR A 3 -1.53 -13.50 2.65
CA THR A 3 -1.02 -12.14 2.46
C THR A 3 -0.63 -11.87 1.00
N ASN A 4 -0.32 -12.91 0.21
CA ASN A 4 -0.05 -12.78 -1.22
C ASN A 4 -1.23 -12.17 -1.98
N PHE A 5 -2.47 -12.47 -1.59
CA PHE A 5 -3.65 -11.82 -2.17
C PHE A 5 -3.63 -10.29 -1.96
N ALA A 6 -3.24 -9.82 -0.77
CA ALA A 6 -3.08 -8.39 -0.54
C ALA A 6 -1.82 -7.80 -1.16
N ALA A 7 -0.82 -8.63 -1.47
CA ALA A 7 0.33 -8.20 -2.24
C ALA A 7 -0.08 -7.85 -3.67
N ASP A 8 -0.95 -8.64 -4.30
CA ASP A 8 -1.52 -8.32 -5.61
C ASP A 8 -2.27 -6.98 -5.58
N LEU A 9 -3.03 -6.72 -4.52
CA LEU A 9 -3.72 -5.43 -4.34
C LEU A 9 -2.74 -4.27 -4.11
N THR A 10 -1.63 -4.53 -3.41
CA THR A 10 -0.55 -3.53 -3.27
C THR A 10 0.05 -3.18 -4.61
N ILE A 11 0.32 -4.18 -5.46
CA ILE A 11 0.83 -3.97 -6.81
C ILE A 11 -0.18 -3.21 -7.68
N MET A 12 -1.47 -3.55 -7.61
CA MET A 12 -2.50 -2.86 -8.39
C MET A 12 -2.55 -1.36 -8.08
N GLU A 13 -2.54 -0.99 -6.79
CA GLU A 13 -2.55 0.41 -6.37
C GLU A 13 -1.23 1.11 -6.67
N GLU A 14 -0.08 0.46 -6.41
CA GLU A 14 1.24 1.07 -6.58
C GLU A 14 1.59 1.27 -8.06
N ALA A 15 1.18 0.33 -8.94
CA ALA A 15 1.31 0.47 -10.38
C ALA A 15 0.41 1.59 -10.92
N ASN A 16 -0.84 1.69 -10.43
CA ASN A 16 -1.73 2.78 -10.79
C ASN A 16 -1.16 4.13 -10.35
N GLU A 17 -0.64 4.22 -9.13
CA GLU A 17 0.05 5.41 -8.62
C GLU A 17 1.25 5.79 -9.48
N PHE A 18 2.10 4.81 -9.84
CA PHE A 18 3.22 5.04 -10.75
C PHE A 18 2.78 5.62 -12.09
N VAL A 19 1.77 5.01 -12.73
CA VAL A 19 1.23 5.49 -14.02
C VAL A 19 0.68 6.90 -13.88
N GLN A 20 -0.02 7.22 -12.79
CA GLN A 20 -0.54 8.56 -12.55
C GLN A 20 0.59 9.59 -12.39
N ARG A 21 1.60 9.33 -11.55
CA ARG A 21 2.75 10.22 -11.36
C ARG A 21 3.55 10.40 -12.67
N LEU A 22 3.70 9.34 -13.45
CA LEU A 22 4.41 9.36 -14.72
C LEU A 22 3.68 10.16 -15.81
N THR A 23 2.37 9.99 -15.93
CA THR A 23 1.60 10.57 -17.05
C THR A 23 1.07 11.98 -16.76
N LYS A 24 0.73 12.29 -15.51
CA LYS A 24 0.13 13.58 -15.11
C LYS A 24 1.14 14.54 -14.49
N GLY A 25 2.38 14.10 -14.27
CA GLY A 25 3.39 14.84 -13.54
C GLY A 25 3.18 14.71 -12.02
N GLY A 26 4.17 14.11 -11.35
CA GLY A 26 4.21 13.94 -9.91
C GLY A 26 5.64 13.71 -9.43
N ASP A 27 5.81 13.54 -8.11
CA ASP A 27 7.13 13.27 -7.52
C ASP A 27 7.67 11.92 -7.98
N LEU A 28 8.73 11.96 -8.78
CA LEU A 28 9.49 10.81 -9.26
C LEU A 28 10.96 10.88 -8.80
N PRO A 29 11.62 9.75 -8.53
CA PRO A 29 11.15 8.37 -8.69
C PRO A 29 10.07 7.97 -7.68
N ILE A 30 9.33 6.90 -7.94
CA ILE A 30 8.50 6.26 -6.91
C ILE A 30 9.35 5.22 -6.16
N MET A 31 9.36 5.31 -4.83
CA MET A 31 10.04 4.37 -3.94
C MET A 31 8.99 3.54 -3.21
N THR A 32 9.22 2.23 -3.11
CA THR A 32 8.29 1.31 -2.45
C THR A 32 8.11 1.65 -0.97
N SER A 33 6.94 1.39 -0.39
CA SER A 33 6.60 1.66 1.02
C SER A 33 6.25 0.39 1.81
N CYS A 34 6.32 -0.80 1.19
CA CYS A 34 5.85 -2.05 1.80
C CYS A 34 6.71 -2.58 2.96
N CYS A 35 7.97 -2.15 3.07
CA CYS A 35 8.89 -2.54 4.14
C CYS A 35 8.89 -1.47 5.26
N PRO A 36 8.42 -1.78 6.48
CA PRO A 36 8.35 -0.79 7.56
C PRO A 36 9.72 -0.30 8.01
N ALA A 37 10.76 -1.15 7.96
CA ALA A 37 12.12 -0.74 8.29
C ALA A 37 12.67 0.30 7.29
N TRP A 38 12.35 0.14 6.00
CA TRP A 38 12.70 1.11 4.97
C TRP A 38 11.97 2.44 5.16
N VAL A 39 10.66 2.40 5.44
CA VAL A 39 9.89 3.62 5.72
C VAL A 39 10.46 4.36 6.93
N ASN A 40 10.69 3.67 8.06
CA ASN A 40 11.29 4.27 9.26
C ASN A 40 12.69 4.84 8.99
N PHE A 41 13.50 4.15 8.18
CA PHE A 41 14.81 4.63 7.79
C PHE A 41 14.72 5.90 6.93
N CYS A 42 13.82 5.93 5.95
CA CYS A 42 13.60 7.09 5.10
C CYS A 42 13.08 8.28 5.92
N GLU A 43 12.11 8.08 6.81
CA GLU A 43 11.57 9.14 7.65
C GLU A 43 12.62 9.73 8.60
N SER A 44 13.51 8.89 9.15
CA SER A 44 14.52 9.34 10.11
C SER A 44 15.77 9.94 9.46
N GLN A 45 16.26 9.35 8.36
CA GLN A 45 17.53 9.75 7.74
C GLN A 45 17.34 10.67 6.54
N TYR A 46 16.20 10.58 5.84
CA TYR A 46 15.93 11.28 4.59
C TYR A 46 14.50 11.82 4.52
N PRO A 47 14.08 12.68 5.46
CA PRO A 47 12.70 13.18 5.53
C PRO A 47 12.27 13.89 4.23
N ASP A 48 13.18 14.58 3.54
CA ASP A 48 12.91 15.25 2.27
C ASP A 48 12.59 14.28 1.11
N LEU A 49 12.99 13.01 1.24
CA LEU A 49 12.71 11.97 0.26
C LEU A 49 11.37 11.25 0.50
N THR A 50 10.69 11.50 1.62
CA THR A 50 9.42 10.82 1.96
C THR A 50 8.32 11.06 0.94
N LYS A 51 8.32 12.20 0.24
CA LYS A 51 7.37 12.50 -0.86
C LYS A 51 7.49 11.55 -2.07
N TYR A 52 8.64 10.89 -2.22
CA TYR A 52 8.85 9.89 -3.25
C TYR A 52 8.40 8.48 -2.83
N LEU A 53 8.08 8.26 -1.55
CA LEU A 53 7.47 6.99 -1.12
C LEU A 53 6.07 6.84 -1.74
N SER A 54 5.78 5.61 -2.14
CA SER A 54 4.45 5.17 -2.56
C SER A 54 3.46 5.37 -1.42
N THR A 55 2.27 5.86 -1.74
CA THR A 55 1.18 6.02 -0.76
C THR A 55 0.51 4.68 -0.43
N CYS A 56 0.84 3.63 -1.19
CA CYS A 56 0.31 2.31 -0.97
C CYS A 56 0.71 1.76 0.39
N ARG A 57 -0.18 0.97 1.00
CA ARG A 57 0.10 0.28 2.26
C ARG A 57 0.87 -1.02 1.99
N SER A 58 1.57 -1.55 2.99
CA SER A 58 2.14 -2.88 2.88
C SER A 58 1.05 -3.96 2.70
N PRO A 59 1.36 -5.12 2.10
CA PRO A 59 0.38 -6.20 1.90
C PRO A 59 -0.34 -6.60 3.20
N GLN A 60 0.39 -6.70 4.31
CA GLN A 60 -0.21 -7.00 5.62
C GLN A 60 -1.17 -5.89 6.09
N SER A 61 -0.80 -4.62 5.90
CA SER A 61 -1.63 -3.47 6.28
C SER A 61 -2.83 -3.27 5.34
N MET A 62 -2.70 -3.61 4.05
CA MET A 62 -3.82 -3.68 3.11
C MET A 62 -4.78 -4.81 3.46
N PHE A 63 -4.28 -5.96 3.90
CA PHE A 63 -5.13 -7.12 4.18
C PHE A 63 -6.11 -6.86 5.33
N SER A 64 -5.71 -6.10 6.35
CA SER A 64 -6.54 -5.80 7.53
C SER A 64 -7.93 -5.22 7.19
N PRO A 65 -8.06 -4.09 6.46
CA PRO A 65 -9.38 -3.57 6.08
C PRO A 65 -10.14 -4.48 5.14
N ILE A 66 -9.46 -5.23 4.27
CA ILE A 66 -10.12 -6.21 3.37
C ILE A 66 -10.77 -7.32 4.18
N ALA A 67 -10.05 -7.86 5.17
CA ALA A 67 -10.56 -8.88 6.05
C ALA A 67 -11.77 -8.38 6.86
N ARG A 68 -11.68 -7.15 7.39
CA ARG A 68 -12.71 -6.54 8.25
C ARG A 68 -13.99 -6.13 7.52
N TYR A 69 -13.86 -5.55 6.32
CA TYR A 69 -15.01 -5.01 5.61
C TYR A 69 -15.49 -5.92 4.48
N TYR A 70 -14.58 -6.37 3.62
CA TYR A 70 -14.96 -7.11 2.43
C TYR A 70 -15.21 -8.59 2.72
N PHE A 71 -14.26 -9.27 3.38
CA PHE A 71 -14.42 -10.70 3.69
C PHE A 71 -15.41 -10.97 4.82
N ALA A 72 -15.55 -10.07 5.80
CA ALA A 72 -16.57 -10.21 6.82
C ALA A 72 -17.97 -10.34 6.18
N ASP A 73 -18.35 -9.37 5.35
CA ASP A 73 -19.66 -9.34 4.67
C ASP A 73 -19.80 -10.43 3.60
N LYS A 74 -18.81 -10.56 2.70
CA LYS A 74 -18.96 -11.37 1.47
C LYS A 74 -18.55 -12.83 1.59
N VAL A 75 -17.75 -13.19 2.60
CA VAL A 75 -17.14 -14.53 2.68
C VAL A 75 -17.46 -15.22 4.00
N LEU A 76 -17.52 -14.48 5.10
CA LEU A 76 -17.63 -15.03 6.44
C LEU A 76 -19.02 -14.92 7.07
N ASP A 77 -19.98 -14.26 6.39
CA ASP A 77 -21.32 -13.94 6.91
C ASP A 77 -21.27 -13.28 8.29
N LYS A 78 -20.31 -12.36 8.46
CA LYS A 78 -20.11 -11.57 9.67
C LYS A 78 -20.40 -10.12 9.37
N LYS A 79 -21.09 -9.46 10.29
CA LYS A 79 -21.30 -8.01 10.23
C LYS A 79 -19.92 -7.31 10.28
N PRO A 80 -19.59 -6.45 9.29
CA PRO A 80 -18.43 -5.59 9.36
C PRO A 80 -18.49 -4.66 10.57
N ASP A 81 -17.33 -4.35 11.15
CA ASP A 81 -17.17 -3.55 12.36
C ASP A 81 -16.92 -2.06 12.12
#